data_AF-A0A2V7XYT1-F1
#
_entry.id   AF-A0A2V7XYT1-F1
#
_cell.length_a   1.000
_cell.length_b   1.000
_cell.length_c   1.000
_cell.angle_alpha   90.00
_cell.angle_beta   90.00
_cell.angle_gamma   90.00
#
_symmetry.space_group_name_H-M   'P 1'
#
loop_
_entity.id
_entity.type
_entity.pdbx_description
1 polymer ?
#
loop_
_entity_poly.entity_id
_entity_poly.type
_entity_poly.pdbx_seq_one_letter_code
_entity_poly.pdbx_strand_id
1 'polypeptide(L)'
;MLLIRNVFQCKPGQAKTLVKMFKETMAKAEMARARVLTDVASTFWTVVFEVETESLGAWEQEFERMTDGGLHGSRREWAPRDLQDRVIGDAGS
;
A
#
# COMPACT_ATOMS: atom_id res chain seq x y z
N MET A 1 -19.41 6.14 3.54
CA MET A 1 -17.96 6.28 3.79
C MET A 1 -17.39 5.01 4.40
N LEU A 2 -16.55 4.33 3.65
CA LEU A 2 -15.77 3.16 4.06
C LEU A 2 -14.31 3.58 4.24
N LEU A 3 -13.61 2.95 5.19
CA LEU A 3 -12.17 3.13 5.38
C LEU A 3 -11.48 1.82 5.00
N ILE A 4 -10.76 1.81 3.88
CA ILE A 4 -9.98 0.65 3.45
C ILE A 4 -8.61 0.74 4.08
N ARG A 5 -8.26 -0.23 4.93
CA ARG A 5 -6.98 -0.29 5.65
C ARG A 5 -6.16 -1.49 5.17
N ASN A 6 -5.02 -1.20 4.55
CA ASN A 6 -4.01 -2.19 4.21
C ASN A 6 -2.88 -2.14 5.24
N VAL A 7 -2.54 -3.28 5.81
CA VAL A 7 -1.44 -3.42 6.77
C VAL A 7 -0.33 -4.23 6.13
N PHE A 8 0.85 -3.64 6.03
CA PHE A 8 2.04 -4.26 5.46
C PHE A 8 3.06 -4.51 6.55
N GLN A 9 3.57 -5.75 6.60
CA GLN A 9 4.73 -6.07 7.42
C GLN A 9 5.98 -6.02 6.56
N CYS A 10 6.87 -5.08 6.87
CA CYS A 10 8.08 -4.86 6.12
C CYS A 10 9.20 -5.76 6.63
N LYS A 11 10.21 -6.00 5.79
CA LYS A 11 11.49 -6.52 6.26
C LYS A 11 12.17 -5.50 7.19
N PRO A 12 13.01 -5.95 8.13
CA PRO A 12 13.72 -5.04 9.01
C PRO A 12 14.46 -3.94 8.25
N GLY A 13 14.26 -2.68 8.66
CA GLY A 13 14.85 -1.50 8.01
C GLY A 13 14.09 -0.95 6.80
N GLN A 14 13.08 -1.65 6.28
CA GLN A 14 12.44 -1.30 4.99
C GLN A 14 11.16 -0.47 5.09
N ALA A 15 10.62 -0.25 6.29
CA ALA A 15 9.40 0.55 6.48
C ALA A 15 9.55 1.96 5.91
N LYS A 16 10.71 2.61 6.08
CA LYS A 16 10.97 3.94 5.52
C LYS A 16 10.92 3.95 4.00
N THR A 17 11.45 2.91 3.35
CA THR A 17 11.39 2.73 1.90
C THR A 17 9.94 2.65 1.44
N LEU A 18 9.13 1.80 2.09
CA LEU A 18 7.72 1.61 1.74
C LEU A 18 6.89 2.89 1.95
N VAL A 19 7.10 3.60 3.06
CA VAL A 19 6.44 4.88 3.34
C VAL A 19 6.75 5.92 2.26
N LYS A 20 8.01 6.01 1.82
CA LYS A 20 8.41 6.94 0.75
C LYS A 20 7.67 6.62 -0.54
N MET A 21 7.61 5.34 -0.92
CA MET A 21 6.91 4.90 -2.12
C MET A 21 5.42 5.24 -2.09
N PHE A 22 4.73 4.96 -0.98
CA PHE A 22 3.31 5.32 -0.87
C PHE A 22 3.08 6.83 -0.95
N LYS A 23 3.96 7.65 -0.35
CA LYS A 23 3.88 9.11 -0.47
C LYS A 23 4.01 9.59 -1.91
N GLU A 24 4.95 9.01 -2.67
CA GLU A 24 5.13 9.33 -4.09
C GLU A 24 3.93 8.88 -4.93
N THR A 25 3.38 7.69 -4.66
CA THR A 25 2.20 7.20 -5.38
C THR A 25 0.95 8.02 -5.08
N MET A 26 0.69 8.35 -3.81
CA MET A 26 -0.44 9.21 -3.42
C MET A 26 -0.35 10.59 -4.10
N ALA A 27 0.86 11.16 -4.21
CA ALA A 27 1.06 12.44 -4.88
C ALA A 27 0.81 12.35 -6.40
N LYS A 28 1.18 11.23 -7.04
CA LYS A 28 0.99 11.01 -8.48
C LYS A 28 -0.46 10.70 -8.86
N ALA A 29 -1.15 9.91 -8.02
CA ALA A 29 -2.52 9.49 -8.26
C ALA A 29 -3.56 10.49 -7.72
N GLU A 30 -3.13 11.63 -7.17
CA GLU A 30 -3.98 12.68 -6.59
C GLU A 30 -5.01 12.13 -5.57
N MET A 31 -4.61 11.09 -4.81
CA MET A 31 -5.51 10.38 -3.90
C MET A 31 -5.95 11.30 -2.75
N ALA A 32 -7.13 11.87 -2.87
CA ALA A 32 -7.74 12.63 -1.78
C ALA A 32 -8.06 11.68 -0.61
N ARG A 33 -7.76 12.12 0.62
CA ARG A 33 -8.09 11.41 1.88
C ARG A 33 -7.37 10.07 2.09
N ALA A 34 -6.18 9.89 1.51
CA ALA A 34 -5.28 8.80 1.84
C ALA A 34 -4.32 9.15 3.00
N ARG A 35 -3.95 8.15 3.82
CA ARG A 35 -2.99 8.28 4.93
C ARG A 35 -2.00 7.13 4.93
N VAL A 36 -0.74 7.43 5.24
CA VAL A 36 0.32 6.45 5.49
C VAL A 36 0.80 6.60 6.93
N LEU A 37 0.69 5.54 7.71
CA LEU A 37 1.10 5.47 9.10
C LEU A 37 2.22 4.43 9.23
N THR A 38 3.12 4.65 10.18
CA THR A 38 4.15 3.67 10.56
C THR A 38 4.20 3.59 12.08
N ASP A 39 4.58 2.43 12.60
CA ASP A 39 4.69 2.26 14.04
C ASP A 39 5.87 3.05 14.60
N VAL A 40 5.67 3.66 15.77
CA VAL A 40 6.74 4.28 16.57
C VAL A 40 7.27 3.28 17.61
N ALA A 41 6.43 2.33 18.03
CA ALA A 41 6.73 1.25 18.95
C ALA A 41 5.75 0.08 18.69
N SER A 42 6.09 -1.12 19.20
CA SER A 42 5.35 -2.40 19.07
C SER A 42 5.75 -3.25 17.88
N THR A 43 4.83 -3.55 16.95
CA THR A 43 4.97 -4.67 16.00
C THR A 43 6.13 -4.53 15.02
N PHE A 44 6.78 -3.36 15.00
CA PHE A 44 7.97 -2.98 14.25
C PHE A 44 7.89 -3.27 12.76
N TRP A 45 8.38 -2.34 11.96
CA TRP A 45 8.39 -2.49 10.51
C TRP A 45 7.00 -2.59 9.91
N THR A 46 5.98 -2.06 10.59
CA THR A 46 4.61 -2.06 10.12
C THR A 46 4.32 -0.74 9.42
N VAL A 47 3.72 -0.83 8.24
CA VAL A 47 3.19 0.32 7.49
C VAL A 47 1.71 0.10 7.26
N VAL A 48 0.90 1.08 7.64
CA VAL A 48 -0.54 1.06 7.43
C VAL A 48 -0.89 2.11 6.38
N PHE A 49 -1.56 1.67 5.32
CA PHE A 49 -2.10 2.54 4.28
C PHE A 49 -3.61 2.56 4.38
N GLU A 50 -4.18 3.76 4.50
CA GLU A 50 -5.62 3.96 4.62
C GLU A 50 -6.13 4.85 3.50
N VAL A 51 -7.30 4.52 2.95
CA VAL A 51 -8.03 5.37 2.00
C VAL A 51 -9.52 5.41 2.36
N GLU A 52 -10.08 6.61 2.39
CA GLU A 52 -11.52 6.81 2.55
C GLU A 52 -12.20 6.75 1.18
N THR A 53 -13.27 5.96 1.08
CA THR A 53 -14.05 5.79 -0.16
C THR A 53 -15.55 5.86 0.13
N GLU A 54 -16.35 6.28 -0.84
CA GLU A 54 -17.81 6.33 -0.69
C GLU A 54 -18.46 4.94 -0.80
N SER A 55 -17.89 4.06 -1.62
CA SER A 55 -18.38 2.70 -1.85
C SER A 55 -17.25 1.76 -2.27
N LEU A 56 -17.49 0.45 -2.25
CA LEU A 56 -16.51 -0.53 -2.73
C LEU A 56 -16.20 -0.36 -4.21
N GLY A 57 -17.20 -0.08 -5.06
CA GLY A 57 -16.98 0.17 -6.48
C GLY A 57 -16.17 1.43 -6.76
N ALA A 58 -16.34 2.50 -5.96
CA ALA A 58 -15.51 3.69 -6.06
C ALA A 58 -14.04 3.39 -5.68
N TRP A 59 -13.84 2.50 -4.71
CA TRP A 59 -12.50 2.03 -4.36
C TRP A 59 -11.87 1.18 -5.46
N GLU A 60 -12.61 0.27 -6.08
CA GLU A 60 -12.10 -0.55 -7.20
C GLU A 60 -11.63 0.34 -8.35
N GLN A 61 -12.38 1.38 -8.71
CA GLN A 61 -11.99 2.32 -9.77
C GLN A 61 -10.77 3.19 -9.40
N GLU A 62 -10.68 3.64 -8.15
CA GLU A 62 -9.51 4.40 -7.66
C GLU A 62 -8.27 3.53 -7.57
N PHE A 63 -8.44 2.29 -7.11
CA PHE A 63 -7.40 1.28 -7.11
C PHE A 63 -6.97 0.95 -8.53
N GLU A 64 -7.91 0.78 -9.46
CA GLU A 64 -7.64 0.59 -10.87
C GLU A 64 -6.81 1.74 -11.41
N ARG A 65 -7.17 3.02 -11.19
CA ARG A 65 -6.37 4.20 -11.58
C ARG A 65 -4.96 4.22 -10.99
N MET A 66 -4.81 3.87 -9.71
CA MET A 66 -3.50 3.71 -9.07
C MET A 66 -2.67 2.61 -9.77
N THR A 67 -3.35 1.64 -10.38
CA THR A 67 -2.77 0.46 -11.02
C THR A 67 -2.86 0.42 -12.54
N ASP A 68 -3.45 1.42 -13.23
CA ASP A 68 -3.69 1.46 -14.69
C ASP A 68 -2.42 1.78 -15.51
N GLY A 69 -1.26 1.60 -14.86
CA GLY A 69 -0.06 1.04 -15.47
C GLY A 69 -0.10 -0.51 -15.57
N GLY A 70 -1.30 -1.10 -15.57
CA GLY A 70 -1.62 -2.53 -15.73
C GLY A 70 -1.64 -3.37 -14.44
N LEU A 71 -2.84 -3.77 -13.96
CA LEU A 71 -3.02 -4.96 -13.10
C LEU A 71 -4.38 -5.64 -13.32
N HIS A 72 -4.45 -6.52 -14.30
CA HIS A 72 -5.41 -7.62 -14.33
C HIS A 72 -4.71 -8.84 -13.69
N GLY A 73 -4.55 -8.85 -12.35
CA GLY A 73 -3.68 -9.86 -11.73
C GLY A 73 -3.72 -9.95 -10.21
N SER A 74 -3.52 -11.17 -9.70
CA SER A 74 -3.52 -11.52 -8.27
C SER A 74 -2.59 -10.63 -7.41
N ARG A 75 -2.83 -10.58 -6.10
CA ARG A 75 -2.07 -9.90 -5.02
C ARG A 75 -0.51 -9.88 -5.15
N ARG A 76 0.08 -10.73 -5.99
CA ARG A 76 1.52 -10.92 -6.22
C ARG A 76 2.14 -10.04 -7.32
N GLU A 77 1.37 -9.14 -7.94
CA GLU A 77 1.81 -8.50 -9.22
C GLU A 77 1.95 -6.96 -9.15
N TRP A 78 1.48 -6.32 -8.07
CA TRP A 78 1.41 -4.84 -7.95
C TRP A 78 2.71 -4.13 -7.58
N ALA A 79 3.72 -4.86 -7.13
CA ALA A 79 5.08 -4.36 -7.03
C ALA A 79 5.96 -5.30 -7.87
N PRO A 80 6.98 -4.78 -8.58
CA PRO A 80 8.02 -5.62 -9.14
C PRO A 80 8.43 -6.66 -8.09
N ARG A 81 8.47 -7.96 -8.43
CA ARG A 81 8.68 -9.03 -7.42
C ARG A 81 9.90 -8.75 -6.57
N ASP A 82 10.95 -8.21 -7.18
CA ASP A 82 12.15 -7.78 -6.49
C ASP A 82 11.86 -6.74 -5.41
N LEU A 83 10.95 -5.80 -5.63
CA LEU A 83 10.59 -4.77 -4.66
C LEU A 83 9.70 -5.32 -3.54
N GLN A 84 8.73 -6.17 -3.89
CA GLN A 84 7.87 -6.84 -2.90
C GLN A 84 8.72 -7.74 -1.98
N ASP A 85 9.61 -8.55 -2.57
CA ASP A 85 10.55 -9.41 -1.85
C ASP A 85 11.61 -8.60 -1.10
N ARG A 86 12.00 -7.41 -1.56
CA ARG A 86 13.01 -6.60 -0.84
C ARG A 86 12.42 -5.84 0.34
N VAL A 87 11.17 -5.42 0.27
CA VAL A 87 10.59 -4.43 1.17
C VAL A 87 9.56 -5.06 2.11
N ILE A 88 8.74 -5.99 1.63
CA ILE A 88 7.65 -6.62 2.38
C ILE A 88 8.11 -8.03 2.81
N GLY A 89 7.78 -8.41 4.04
CA GLY A 89 8.04 -9.76 4.55
C GLY A 89 7.25 -10.81 3.78
N ASP A 90 7.76 -12.04 3.74
CA ASP A 90 7.06 -13.13 3.07
C ASP A 90 5.70 -13.35 3.75
N ALA A 91 4.61 -13.39 2.98
CA ALA A 91 3.25 -13.53 3.51
C ALA A 91 2.92 -15.00 3.87
N GLY A 92 3.93 -15.76 4.29
CA GLY A 92 3.86 -17.21 4.45
C GLY A 92 4.68 -17.70 5.63
N SER A 93 4.03 -17.76 6.78
CA SER A 93 4.24 -18.79 7.80
C SER A 93 2.88 -19.22 8.33
#